data_AF-A0A1B6FJK7-F1
#
_entry.id   AF-A0A1B6FJK7-F1
#
_cell.length_a   1.000
_cell.length_b   1.000
_cell.length_c   1.000
_cell.angle_alpha   90.00
_cell.angle_beta   90.00
_cell.angle_gamma   90.00
#
_symmetry.space_group_name_H-M   'P 1'
#
loop_
_entity.id
_entity.type
_entity.pdbx_description
1 polymer ?
#
loop_
_entity_poly.entity_id
_entity_poly.type
_entity_poly.pdbx_seq_one_letter_code
_entity_poly.pdbx_strand_id
1 'polypeptide(L)'
;SINPDVDILTYNFNITSVDYYDQFVEALQSKSLQSEAVDLVLSCVDNFEARYVINTACNELNLKWLESGVSENAVSGHIQFIVPGQTACFACAPPLVVASKIDEKTLKKDGVCAASLPTTMAIVAGLLVQNALKFLLDFGDVSNFVGYNALNDYFPLMMLKPNPSCDDQF
;
A
#
# COMPACT_ATOMS: atom_id res chain seq x y z
N SER A 1 7.74 -10.06 23.77
CA SER A 1 7.20 -8.91 23.00
C SER A 1 8.16 -7.73 23.16
N ILE A 2 8.33 -6.90 22.12
CA ILE A 2 9.12 -5.66 22.19
C ILE A 2 8.39 -4.58 23.00
N ASN A 3 7.07 -4.43 22.76
CA ASN A 3 6.20 -3.54 23.50
C ASN A 3 4.97 -4.34 23.97
N PRO A 4 4.79 -4.58 25.29
CA PRO A 4 3.66 -5.34 25.80
C PRO A 4 2.33 -4.58 25.75
N ASP A 5 2.35 -3.26 25.53
CA ASP A 5 1.15 -2.42 25.54
C ASP A 5 0.45 -2.35 24.16
N VAL A 6 0.99 -3.04 23.16
CA VAL A 6 0.44 -3.08 21.80
C VAL A 6 -0.38 -4.35 21.62
N ASP A 7 -1.68 -4.19 21.38
CA ASP A 7 -2.56 -5.28 20.97
C ASP A 7 -2.29 -5.66 19.52
N ILE A 8 -2.01 -6.95 19.28
CA ILE A 8 -1.71 -7.48 17.95
C ILE A 8 -2.69 -8.61 17.63
N LEU A 9 -3.47 -8.41 16.57
CA LEU A 9 -4.30 -9.44 15.95
C LEU A 9 -3.65 -9.85 14.62
N THR A 10 -3.48 -11.15 14.42
CA THR A 10 -2.88 -11.69 13.19
C THR A 10 -3.84 -12.61 12.45
N TYR A 11 -3.74 -12.56 11.13
CA TYR A 11 -4.49 -13.39 10.22
C TYR A 11 -3.51 -14.10 9.28
N ASN A 12 -3.70 -15.39 9.08
CA ASN A 12 -2.87 -16.20 8.20
C ASN A 12 -3.73 -16.77 7.06
N PHE A 13 -4.03 -15.93 6.08
CA PHE A 13 -4.73 -16.30 4.86
C PHE A 13 -4.26 -15.42 3.69
N ASN A 14 -4.59 -15.84 2.47
CA ASN A 14 -4.38 -15.04 1.28
C ASN A 14 -5.60 -14.11 1.06
N ILE A 15 -5.38 -12.79 1.15
CA ILE A 15 -6.42 -11.78 0.93
C ILE A 15 -7.00 -11.80 -0.49
N THR A 16 -6.26 -12.34 -1.48
CA THR A 16 -6.75 -12.44 -2.86
C THR A 16 -7.68 -13.63 -3.09
N SER A 17 -7.80 -14.52 -2.12
CA SER A 17 -8.72 -15.64 -2.18
C SER A 17 -10.14 -15.18 -1.88
N VAL A 18 -11.08 -15.57 -2.74
CA VAL A 18 -12.52 -15.30 -2.54
C VAL A 18 -13.01 -15.86 -1.20
N ASP A 19 -12.49 -17.01 -0.77
CA ASP A 19 -12.88 -17.66 0.49
C ASP A 19 -12.56 -16.84 1.75
N TYR A 20 -11.62 -15.88 1.65
CA TYR A 20 -11.12 -15.09 2.78
C TYR A 20 -11.37 -13.59 2.61
N TYR A 21 -11.90 -13.14 1.47
CA TYR A 21 -12.13 -11.71 1.23
C TYR A 21 -13.09 -11.10 2.25
N ASP A 22 -14.20 -11.78 2.56
CA ASP A 22 -15.18 -11.30 3.55
C ASP A 22 -14.54 -11.17 4.95
N GLN A 23 -13.67 -12.10 5.33
CA GLN A 23 -12.95 -12.06 6.60
C GLN A 23 -11.95 -10.89 6.64
N PHE A 24 -11.30 -10.61 5.51
CA PHE A 24 -10.42 -9.45 5.37
C PHE A 24 -11.20 -8.14 5.52
N VAL A 25 -12.33 -7.99 4.83
CA VAL A 25 -13.21 -6.82 4.93
C VAL A 25 -13.76 -6.64 6.36
N GLU A 26 -14.23 -7.73 7.00
CA GLU A 26 -14.69 -7.68 8.39
C GLU A 26 -13.58 -7.22 9.34
N ALA A 27 -12.34 -7.68 9.12
CA ALA A 27 -11.19 -7.28 9.92
C ALA A 27 -10.94 -5.76 9.83
N LEU A 28 -11.05 -5.19 8.63
CA LEU A 28 -10.90 -3.75 8.40
C LEU A 28 -12.02 -2.92 9.04
N GLN A 29 -13.24 -3.45 9.12
CA GLN A 29 -14.42 -2.69 9.59
C GLN A 29 -14.70 -2.79 11.09
N SER A 30 -14.16 -3.80 11.78
CA SER A 30 -14.65 -4.12 13.14
C SER A 30 -13.57 -4.49 14.16
N LYS A 31 -12.30 -4.63 13.76
CA LYS A 31 -11.24 -5.13 14.64
C LYS A 31 -10.26 -4.05 15.08
N SER A 32 -10.66 -2.78 15.01
CA SER A 32 -9.93 -1.68 15.65
C SER A 32 -10.09 -1.71 17.18
N LEU A 33 -9.32 -0.85 17.87
CA LEU A 33 -9.41 -0.67 19.33
C LEU A 33 -10.82 -0.29 19.81
N GLN A 34 -11.62 0.35 18.96
CA GLN A 34 -12.97 0.81 19.27
C GLN A 34 -14.06 -0.13 18.74
N SER A 35 -13.68 -1.28 18.17
CA SER A 35 -14.60 -2.19 17.45
C SER A 35 -15.30 -1.54 16.25
N GLU A 36 -14.67 -0.53 15.67
CA GLU A 36 -15.08 0.16 14.45
C GLU A 36 -14.06 -0.09 13.32
N ALA A 37 -14.19 0.65 12.22
CA ALA A 37 -13.22 0.60 11.14
C ALA A 37 -11.82 1.00 11.61
N VAL A 38 -10.79 0.41 11.00
CA VAL A 38 -9.41 0.77 11.28
C VAL A 38 -9.13 2.22 10.84
N ASP A 39 -8.28 2.93 11.59
CA ASP A 39 -7.94 4.33 11.31
C ASP A 39 -7.13 4.50 10.02
N LEU A 40 -6.32 3.48 9.67
CA LEU A 40 -5.42 3.52 8.53
C LEU A 40 -5.00 2.10 8.12
N VAL A 41 -5.01 1.82 6.81
CA VAL A 41 -4.45 0.58 6.24
C VAL A 41 -3.06 0.84 5.67
N LEU A 42 -2.11 -0.07 5.91
CA LEU A 42 -0.76 -0.02 5.34
C LEU A 42 -0.54 -1.22 4.41
N SER A 43 -0.31 -0.96 3.13
CA SER A 43 0.01 -2.00 2.15
C SER A 43 1.53 -2.11 1.95
N CYS A 44 2.06 -3.27 2.32
CA CYS A 44 3.48 -3.64 2.21
C CYS A 44 3.67 -4.95 1.41
N VAL A 45 2.71 -5.27 0.54
CA VAL A 45 2.69 -6.51 -0.27
C VAL A 45 3.60 -6.39 -1.50
N ASP A 46 3.99 -7.53 -2.07
CA ASP A 46 5.02 -7.63 -3.11
C ASP A 46 4.48 -7.92 -4.52
N ASN A 47 3.16 -7.92 -4.70
CA ASN A 47 2.51 -8.24 -5.96
C ASN A 47 1.33 -7.30 -6.22
N PHE A 48 0.99 -7.10 -7.49
CA PHE A 48 -0.07 -6.17 -7.88
C PHE A 48 -1.46 -6.69 -7.52
N GLU A 49 -1.70 -8.00 -7.61
CA GLU A 49 -3.00 -8.62 -7.29
C GLU A 49 -3.47 -8.24 -5.88
N ALA A 50 -2.61 -8.41 -4.88
CA ALA A 50 -2.91 -8.02 -3.49
C ALA A 50 -3.09 -6.51 -3.32
N ARG A 51 -2.31 -5.68 -4.03
CA ARG A 51 -2.51 -4.21 -4.02
C ARG A 51 -3.89 -3.83 -4.57
N TYR A 52 -4.37 -4.50 -5.61
CA TYR A 52 -5.71 -4.27 -6.16
C TYR A 52 -6.80 -4.69 -5.20
N VAL A 53 -6.68 -5.84 -4.54
CA VAL A 53 -7.63 -6.28 -3.51
C VAL A 53 -7.74 -5.27 -2.37
N ILE A 54 -6.61 -4.75 -1.89
CA ILE A 54 -6.59 -3.69 -0.87
C ILE A 54 -7.22 -2.41 -1.42
N ASN A 55 -6.90 -2.03 -2.66
CA ASN A 55 -7.49 -0.85 -3.31
C ASN A 55 -9.01 -0.92 -3.38
N THR A 56 -9.55 -2.01 -3.91
CA THR A 56 -10.99 -2.23 -4.04
C THR A 56 -11.68 -2.21 -2.68
N ALA A 57 -11.15 -2.95 -1.70
CA ALA A 57 -11.70 -2.94 -0.34
C ALA A 57 -11.66 -1.53 0.30
N CYS A 58 -10.56 -0.79 0.15
CA CYS A 58 -10.45 0.56 0.72
C CYS A 58 -11.34 1.57 0.00
N ASN A 59 -11.53 1.45 -1.31
CA ASN A 59 -12.49 2.27 -2.06
C ASN A 59 -13.93 1.98 -1.61
N GLU A 60 -14.34 0.71 -1.57
CA GLU A 60 -15.68 0.28 -1.13
C GLU A 60 -16.01 0.74 0.30
N LEU A 61 -15.02 0.66 1.20
CA LEU A 61 -15.16 1.03 2.61
C LEU A 61 -14.85 2.51 2.89
N ASN A 62 -14.43 3.27 1.88
CA ASN A 62 -13.92 4.64 2.02
C ASN A 62 -12.82 4.77 3.10
N LEU A 63 -11.91 3.79 3.16
CA LEU A 63 -10.78 3.77 4.09
C LEU A 63 -9.57 4.47 3.49
N LYS A 64 -8.94 5.31 4.30
CA LYS A 64 -7.64 5.92 3.96
C LYS A 64 -6.56 4.87 4.14
N TRP A 65 -5.60 4.88 3.22
CA TRP A 65 -4.53 3.89 3.26
C TRP A 65 -3.22 4.40 2.68
N LEU A 66 -2.11 3.81 3.10
CA LEU A 66 -0.79 4.04 2.52
C LEU A 66 -0.35 2.80 1.75
N GLU A 67 0.06 3.00 0.52
CA GLU A 67 0.73 1.98 -0.30
C GLU A 67 2.24 2.21 -0.26
N SER A 68 3.00 1.11 -0.30
CA SER A 68 4.45 1.16 -0.40
C SER A 68 5.00 0.11 -1.36
N GLY A 69 6.10 0.47 -2.03
CA GLY A 69 6.78 -0.41 -2.96
C GLY A 69 8.29 -0.21 -2.94
N VAL A 70 9.00 -1.30 -3.23
CA VAL A 70 10.43 -1.31 -3.52
C VAL A 70 10.61 -1.96 -4.87
N SER A 71 11.49 -1.43 -5.71
CA SER A 71 11.77 -1.97 -7.03
C SER A 71 12.51 -3.31 -6.95
N GLU A 72 12.36 -4.15 -7.98
CA GLU A 72 13.01 -5.47 -8.04
C GLU A 72 14.55 -5.42 -8.00
N ASN A 73 15.14 -4.30 -8.40
CA ASN A 73 16.59 -4.07 -8.32
C ASN A 73 17.03 -3.41 -7.00
N ALA A 74 16.09 -3.17 -6.07
CA ALA A 74 16.28 -2.61 -4.73
C ALA A 74 16.96 -1.23 -4.67
N VAL A 75 17.04 -0.47 -5.76
CA VAL A 75 17.61 0.89 -5.78
C VAL A 75 16.56 2.00 -5.90
N SER A 76 15.28 1.66 -5.79
CA SER A 76 14.22 2.66 -5.68
C SER A 76 13.04 2.13 -4.87
N GLY A 77 12.21 3.04 -4.40
CA GLY A 77 10.95 2.71 -3.75
C GLY A 77 10.08 3.94 -3.61
N HIS A 78 8.90 3.77 -3.03
CA HIS A 78 7.97 4.87 -2.81
C HIS A 78 6.98 4.56 -1.70
N ILE A 79 6.32 5.62 -1.25
CA ILE A 79 5.06 5.54 -0.52
C ILE A 79 4.01 6.42 -1.19
N GLN A 80 2.75 6.03 -1.12
CA GLN A 80 1.62 6.81 -1.62
C GLN A 80 0.49 6.82 -0.59
N PHE A 81 0.02 8.00 -0.21
CA PHE A 81 -1.18 8.17 0.61
C PHE A 81 -2.40 8.25 -0.29
N ILE A 82 -3.36 7.37 -0.04
CA ILE A 82 -4.54 7.19 -0.85
C ILE A 82 -5.77 7.50 0.02
N VAL A 83 -6.46 8.55 -0.37
CA VAL A 83 -7.76 8.96 0.16
C VAL A 83 -8.78 8.76 -0.96
N PRO A 84 -9.64 7.73 -0.88
CA PRO A 84 -10.65 7.46 -1.89
C PRO A 84 -11.44 8.72 -2.27
N GLY A 85 -11.62 8.94 -3.58
CA GLY A 85 -12.28 10.12 -4.15
C GLY A 85 -11.48 11.44 -4.11
N GLN A 86 -10.40 11.56 -3.33
CA GLN A 86 -9.63 12.80 -3.18
C GLN A 86 -8.24 12.74 -3.85
N THR A 87 -7.56 11.61 -3.74
CA THR A 87 -6.27 11.35 -4.40
C THR A 87 -6.41 10.17 -5.37
N ALA A 88 -5.44 10.00 -6.26
CA ALA A 88 -5.40 8.82 -7.12
C ALA A 88 -5.42 7.54 -6.28
N CYS A 89 -6.38 6.65 -6.55
CA CYS A 89 -6.34 5.27 -6.08
C CYS A 89 -5.30 4.48 -6.90
N PHE A 90 -5.01 3.24 -6.51
CA PHE A 90 -4.04 2.40 -7.21
C PHE A 90 -4.47 2.12 -8.66
N ALA A 91 -5.77 2.00 -8.90
CA ALA A 91 -6.35 1.79 -10.23
C ALA A 91 -6.41 3.06 -11.09
N CYS A 92 -6.13 4.25 -10.55
CA CYS A 92 -6.14 5.50 -11.35
C CYS A 92 -4.98 5.58 -12.35
N ALA A 93 -3.84 4.99 -12.00
CA ALA A 93 -2.62 4.97 -12.80
C ALA A 93 -1.98 3.57 -12.78
N PRO A 94 -2.64 2.57 -13.40
CA PRO A 94 -2.20 1.19 -13.33
C PRO A 94 -0.83 1.01 -14.01
N PRO A 95 0.07 0.18 -13.46
CA PRO A 95 1.30 -0.19 -14.16
C PRO A 95 0.96 -0.90 -15.48
N LEU A 96 1.83 -0.75 -16.47
CA LEU A 96 1.59 -1.25 -17.85
C LEU A 96 1.21 -2.73 -17.90
N VAL A 97 1.81 -3.55 -17.04
CA VAL A 97 1.55 -4.99 -16.93
C VAL A 97 0.07 -5.27 -16.66
N VAL A 98 -0.49 -4.54 -15.69
CA VAL A 98 -1.89 -4.68 -15.30
C VAL A 98 -2.80 -4.10 -16.38
N ALA A 99 -2.47 -2.91 -16.90
CA ALA A 99 -3.22 -2.29 -17.98
C ALA A 99 -3.29 -3.19 -19.25
N SER A 100 -2.24 -3.97 -19.50
CA SER A 100 -2.15 -4.89 -20.64
C SER A 100 -2.80 -6.26 -20.38
N LYS A 101 -3.38 -6.49 -19.19
CA LYS A 101 -3.94 -7.79 -18.75
C LYS A 101 -2.95 -8.95 -18.87
N ILE A 102 -1.66 -8.66 -18.73
CA ILE A 102 -0.60 -9.67 -18.70
C ILE A 102 -0.51 -10.17 -17.26
N ASP A 103 -0.53 -11.50 -17.09
CA ASP A 103 -0.32 -12.10 -15.76
C ASP A 103 1.09 -11.75 -15.26
N GLU A 104 1.19 -11.11 -14.10
CA GLU A 104 2.46 -10.72 -13.47
C GLU A 104 3.39 -11.93 -13.28
N LYS A 105 2.83 -13.14 -13.10
CA LYS A 105 3.61 -14.37 -13.00
C LYS A 105 4.44 -14.66 -14.25
N THR A 106 4.05 -14.12 -15.41
CA THR A 106 4.82 -14.27 -16.65
C THR A 106 6.09 -13.40 -16.70
N LEU A 107 6.18 -12.38 -15.83
CA LEU A 107 7.34 -11.51 -15.70
C LEU A 107 8.33 -12.01 -14.65
N LYS A 108 7.82 -12.71 -13.62
CA LYS A 108 8.66 -13.39 -12.64
C LYS A 108 9.32 -14.59 -13.30
N LYS A 109 10.64 -14.53 -13.51
CA LYS A 109 11.42 -15.69 -13.96
C LYS A 109 11.61 -16.64 -12.79
N ASP A 110 11.18 -17.90 -12.96
CA ASP A 110 11.42 -18.96 -11.99
C ASP A 110 12.91 -19.04 -11.62
N GLY A 111 13.20 -18.92 -10.32
CA GLY A 111 14.56 -18.98 -9.77
C GLY A 111 15.30 -17.64 -9.69
N VAL A 112 14.69 -16.52 -10.08
CA VAL A 112 15.27 -15.17 -9.90
C VAL A 112 14.57 -14.47 -8.74
N CYS A 113 15.26 -14.33 -7.61
CA CYS A 113 14.77 -13.48 -6.53
C CYS A 113 14.94 -12.01 -6.94
N ALA A 114 13.91 -11.19 -6.66
CA ALA A 114 14.10 -9.75 -6.64
C ALA A 114 15.28 -9.42 -5.70
N ALA A 115 16.15 -8.50 -6.13
CA ALA A 115 17.19 -8.00 -5.26
C ALA A 115 16.49 -7.34 -4.06
N SER A 116 16.96 -7.66 -2.87
CA SER A 116 16.48 -7.09 -1.62
C SER A 116 17.66 -6.49 -0.88
N LEU A 117 17.68 -5.16 -0.78
CA LEU A 117 18.64 -4.45 0.05
C LEU A 117 17.90 -3.98 1.32
N PRO A 118 18.35 -4.42 2.52
CA PRO A 118 17.74 -4.00 3.78
C PRO A 118 17.72 -2.47 3.97
N THR A 119 18.67 -1.76 3.39
CA THR A 119 18.76 -0.30 3.43
C THR A 119 17.56 0.37 2.76
N THR A 120 17.23 -0.04 1.53
CA THR A 120 16.09 0.51 0.78
C THR A 120 14.77 0.16 1.47
N MET A 121 14.63 -1.07 1.95
CA MET A 121 13.44 -1.47 2.73
C MET A 121 13.29 -0.64 4.00
N ALA A 122 14.37 -0.41 4.75
CA ALA A 122 14.34 0.39 5.97
C ALA A 122 13.98 1.86 5.71
N ILE A 123 14.50 2.45 4.62
CA ILE A 123 14.17 3.83 4.22
C ILE A 123 12.69 3.93 3.86
N VAL A 124 12.17 3.02 3.03
CA VAL A 124 10.75 3.04 2.62
C VAL A 124 9.83 2.80 3.83
N ALA A 125 10.15 1.83 4.70
CA ALA A 125 9.38 1.59 5.92
C ALA A 125 9.42 2.80 6.87
N GLY A 126 10.57 3.46 7.00
CA GLY A 126 10.70 4.68 7.79
C GLY A 126 9.85 5.83 7.24
N LEU A 127 9.89 6.05 5.93
CA LEU A 127 9.03 7.04 5.27
C LEU A 127 7.53 6.71 5.46
N LEU A 128 7.16 5.44 5.31
CA LEU A 128 5.79 4.96 5.45
C LEU A 128 5.23 5.25 6.85
N VAL A 129 5.95 4.79 7.89
CA VAL A 129 5.53 5.01 9.29
C VAL A 129 5.57 6.48 9.65
N GLN A 130 6.56 7.25 9.18
CA GLN A 130 6.60 8.69 9.42
C GLN A 130 5.37 9.41 8.82
N ASN A 131 4.92 9.00 7.64
CA ASN A 131 3.73 9.57 7.01
C ASN A 131 2.44 9.15 7.73
N ALA A 132 2.36 7.91 8.21
CA ALA A 132 1.27 7.43 9.04
C ALA A 132 1.17 8.24 10.35
N LEU A 133 2.31 8.49 11.03
CA LEU A 133 2.35 9.29 12.26
C LEU A 133 1.91 10.73 12.01
N LYS A 134 2.44 11.40 10.97
CA LYS A 134 2.02 12.76 10.59
C LYS A 134 0.50 12.84 10.41
N PHE A 135 -0.08 11.85 9.75
CA PHE A 135 -1.51 11.76 9.50
C PHE A 135 -2.32 11.51 10.79
N LEU A 136 -1.97 10.47 11.56
CA LEU A 136 -2.73 10.06 12.74
C LEU A 136 -2.62 11.04 13.91
N LEU A 137 -1.50 11.76 14.02
CA LEU A 137 -1.21 12.69 15.11
C LEU A 137 -1.34 14.16 14.71
N ASP A 138 -1.81 14.44 13.49
CA ASP A 138 -2.05 15.79 12.96
C ASP A 138 -0.86 16.75 13.12
N PHE A 139 0.31 16.35 12.62
CA PHE A 139 1.52 17.20 12.63
C PHE A 139 2.31 17.16 11.32
N GLY A 140 2.99 18.26 11.03
CA GLY A 140 3.77 18.42 9.80
C GLY A 140 2.91 18.32 8.53
N ASP A 141 3.56 18.08 7.40
CA ASP A 141 2.87 17.96 6.11
C ASP A 141 2.76 16.49 5.69
N VAL A 142 1.54 15.95 5.60
CA VAL A 142 1.30 14.60 5.06
C VAL A 142 1.61 14.59 3.56
N SER A 143 2.45 13.65 3.13
CA SER A 143 2.85 13.53 1.73
C SER A 143 1.88 12.62 0.99
N ASN A 144 1.35 13.07 -0.16
CA ASN A 144 0.53 12.22 -1.04
C ASN A 144 1.36 11.17 -1.75
N PHE A 145 2.57 11.51 -2.18
CA PHE A 145 3.53 10.58 -2.76
C PHE A 145 4.94 11.03 -2.41
N VAL A 146 5.78 10.08 -1.99
CA VAL A 146 7.22 10.28 -1.84
C VAL A 146 7.92 9.14 -2.57
N GLY A 147 8.70 9.47 -3.59
CA GLY A 147 9.62 8.52 -4.20
C GLY A 147 10.96 8.52 -3.46
N TYR A 148 11.72 7.44 -3.65
CA TYR A 148 13.10 7.30 -3.23
C TYR A 148 13.89 6.68 -4.38
N ASN A 149 14.95 7.36 -4.82
CA ASN A 149 15.92 6.84 -5.78
C ASN A 149 17.29 6.80 -5.10
N ALA A 150 17.76 5.59 -4.81
CA ALA A 150 18.99 5.32 -4.08
C ALA A 150 20.26 5.59 -4.91
N LEU A 151 20.15 5.67 -6.24
CA LEU A 151 21.32 5.90 -7.08
C LEU A 151 21.80 7.35 -7.03
N ASN A 152 20.87 8.28 -6.78
CA ASN A 152 21.11 9.72 -6.86
C ASN A 152 20.65 10.48 -5.60
N ASP A 153 20.36 9.76 -4.50
CA ASP A 153 19.87 10.32 -3.23
C ASP A 153 18.68 11.28 -3.41
N TYR A 154 17.74 10.91 -4.27
CA TYR A 154 16.67 11.79 -4.71
C TYR A 154 15.30 11.36 -4.17
N PHE A 155 14.55 12.32 -3.61
CA PHE A 155 13.26 12.11 -2.96
C PHE A 155 12.17 13.01 -3.58
N PRO A 156 11.58 12.64 -4.73
CA PRO A 156 10.54 13.42 -5.36
C PRO A 156 9.24 13.40 -4.54
N LEU A 157 8.63 14.56 -4.38
CA LEU A 157 7.27 14.71 -3.86
C LEU A 157 6.32 14.97 -5.01
N MET A 158 5.18 14.28 -5.01
CA MET A 158 4.14 14.45 -6.03
C MET A 158 2.74 14.38 -5.42
N MET A 159 1.76 14.86 -6.17
CA MET A 159 0.35 14.68 -5.88
C MET A 159 -0.31 14.07 -7.11
N LEU A 160 -0.77 12.83 -6.97
CA LEU A 160 -1.51 12.12 -8.01
C LEU A 160 -3.00 12.39 -7.80
N LYS A 161 -3.65 12.91 -8.83
CA LYS A 161 -5.09 13.23 -8.79
C LYS A 161 -5.93 12.03 -9.24
N PRO A 162 -7.16 11.88 -8.73
CA PRO A 162 -8.09 10.86 -9.20
C PRO A 162 -8.27 10.93 -10.72
N ASN A 163 -8.35 9.78 -11.36
CA ASN A 163 -8.74 9.66 -12.75
C ASN A 163 -10.28 9.63 -12.84
N PRO A 164 -10.94 10.61 -13.49
CA PRO A 164 -12.40 10.63 -13.64
C PRO A 164 -12.97 9.44 -14.43
N SER A 165 -12.11 8.70 -15.11
CA SER A 165 -12.44 7.48 -15.86
C SER A 165 -11.77 6.25 -15.25
N CYS A 166 -11.46 6.27 -13.95
CA CYS A 166 -10.98 5.08 -13.24
C CYS A 166 -12.06 3.99 -13.32
N ASP A 167 -11.66 2.73 -13.45
CA ASP A 167 -12.58 1.59 -13.52
C ASP A 167 -13.05 1.13 -12.12
N ASP A 168 -12.42 1.64 -11.06
CA ASP A 168 -12.68 1.35 -9.64
C ASP A 168 -13.18 2.65 -8.96
N GLN A 169 -14.35 3.13 -9.40
CA GLN A 169 -15.04 4.30 -8.83
C GLN A 169 -16.03 3.83 -7.76
N PHE A 170 -15.58 3.77 -6.51
CA PHE A 170 -16.49 3.79 -5.37
C PHE A 170 -16.41 5.16 -4.69
#